data_AF-A0A1T4NGU3-F1
#
_entry.id   AF-A0A1T4NGU3-F1
#
_cell.length_a   1.000
_cell.length_b   1.000
_cell.length_c   1.000
_cell.angle_alpha   90.00
_cell.angle_beta   90.00
_cell.angle_gamma   90.00
#
_symmetry.space_group_name_H-M   'P 1'
#
loop_
_entity.id
_entity.type
_entity.pdbx_description
1 polymer ?
#
loop_
_entity_poly.entity_id
_entity_poly.type
_entity_poly.pdbx_seq_one_letter_code
_entity_poly.pdbx_strand_id
1 'polypeptide(L)'
;MDGIIKYLIGWKNSQKVFGRLEMLIKTYNLVSKDERLSSFKFSPGKRRTGRNPMYCAFAATSFAGEDYFILRLVKRQSDKFSIGFCPDYGKQDKKDDDIKPFRERRKQIEQAIKEVKKENPKILNKVPFPETDAKGRTHAYKGFERKVIKPKTAEDLAEEFIITVLEWQELFKRII
;
A
#
# COMPACT_ATOMS: atom_id res chain seq x y z
N MET A 1 11.59 -9.98 18.30
CA MET A 1 10.23 -9.86 17.75
C MET A 1 10.28 -8.91 16.57
N ASP A 2 9.77 -9.33 15.41
CA ASP A 2 9.72 -8.54 14.18
C ASP A 2 9.07 -7.16 14.40
N GLY A 3 9.64 -6.10 13.80
CA GLY A 3 9.22 -4.71 14.01
C GLY A 3 7.81 -4.40 13.50
N ILE A 4 7.36 -5.09 12.44
CA ILE A 4 6.02 -4.98 11.86
C ILE A 4 5.02 -5.70 12.76
N ILE A 5 5.37 -6.89 13.26
CA ILE A 5 4.55 -7.61 14.24
C ILE A 5 4.38 -6.77 15.51
N LYS A 6 5.47 -6.19 16.04
CA LYS A 6 5.41 -5.29 17.21
C LYS A 6 4.51 -4.08 16.93
N TYR A 7 4.59 -3.51 15.74
CA TYR A 7 3.73 -2.41 15.31
C TYR A 7 2.25 -2.78 15.29
N LEU A 8 1.89 -3.94 14.70
CA LEU A 8 0.53 -4.45 14.59
C LEU A 8 -0.04 -4.83 15.96
N ILE A 9 0.72 -5.48 16.82
CA ILE A 9 0.30 -5.80 18.20
C ILE A 9 -0.05 -4.54 18.99
N GLY A 10 0.61 -3.41 18.69
CA GLY A 10 0.24 -2.10 19.23
C GLY A 10 -1.19 -1.65 18.91
N TRP A 11 -1.90 -2.32 17.99
CA TRP A 11 -3.29 -2.06 17.63
C TRP A 11 -4.31 -2.89 18.41
N LYS A 12 -3.88 -3.79 19.30
CA LYS A 12 -4.76 -4.74 20.01
C LYS A 12 -5.98 -4.12 20.70
N ASN A 13 -5.84 -2.89 21.22
CA ASN A 13 -6.90 -2.17 21.93
C ASN A 13 -7.72 -1.23 21.02
N SER A 14 -7.42 -1.19 19.72
CA SER A 14 -8.11 -0.33 18.77
C SER A 14 -9.40 -1.00 18.30
N GLN A 15 -10.56 -0.45 18.69
CA GLN A 15 -11.86 -0.89 18.17
C GLN A 15 -11.93 -0.84 16.62
N LYS A 16 -11.13 0.02 16.00
CA LYS A 16 -11.06 0.13 14.54
C LYS A 16 -10.36 -1.07 13.89
N VAL A 17 -9.68 -1.93 14.64
CA VAL A 17 -8.92 -3.10 14.14
C VAL A 17 -9.47 -4.40 14.73
N PHE A 18 -10.44 -4.31 15.63
CA PHE A 18 -11.08 -5.47 16.27
C PHE A 18 -11.60 -6.46 15.21
N GLY A 19 -11.30 -7.75 15.42
CA GLY A 19 -11.61 -8.84 14.48
C GLY A 19 -10.71 -8.93 13.23
N ARG A 20 -9.81 -7.96 13.00
CA ARG A 20 -8.91 -7.96 11.83
C ARG A 20 -7.43 -8.13 12.14
N LEU A 21 -7.04 -7.89 13.39
CA LEU A 21 -5.62 -7.89 13.77
C LEU A 21 -4.94 -9.23 13.48
N GLU A 22 -5.60 -10.33 13.82
CA GLU A 22 -5.06 -11.67 13.57
C GLU A 22 -4.86 -11.93 12.07
N MET A 23 -5.85 -11.57 11.25
CA MET A 23 -5.75 -11.66 9.79
C MET A 23 -4.57 -10.83 9.28
N LEU A 24 -4.39 -9.59 9.74
CA LEU A 24 -3.26 -8.75 9.32
C LEU A 24 -1.89 -9.34 9.70
N ILE A 25 -1.77 -9.90 10.91
CA ILE A 25 -0.54 -10.54 11.37
C ILE A 25 -0.24 -11.79 10.54
N LYS A 26 -1.25 -12.64 10.31
CA LYS A 26 -1.12 -13.84 9.47
C LYS A 26 -0.75 -13.48 8.03
N THR A 27 -1.45 -12.51 7.44
CA THR A 27 -1.14 -12.00 6.09
C THR A 27 0.30 -11.50 6.00
N TYR A 28 0.78 -10.70 6.96
CA TYR A 28 2.17 -10.25 6.95
C TYR A 28 3.17 -11.43 7.00
N ASN A 29 2.93 -12.41 7.86
CA ASN A 29 3.80 -13.58 7.98
C ASN A 29 3.84 -14.41 6.69
N LEU A 30 2.72 -14.50 5.95
CA LEU A 30 2.67 -15.17 4.66
C LEU A 30 3.43 -14.37 3.60
N VAL A 31 3.13 -13.08 3.47
CA VAL A 31 3.73 -12.20 2.46
C VAL A 31 5.25 -12.06 2.65
N SER A 32 5.72 -11.89 3.89
CA SER A 32 7.15 -11.69 4.19
C SER A 32 8.01 -12.95 3.97
N LYS A 33 7.38 -14.12 3.85
CA LYS A 33 8.06 -15.40 3.60
C LYS A 33 7.88 -15.90 2.17
N ASP A 34 7.10 -15.20 1.34
CA ASP A 34 6.86 -15.61 -0.04
C ASP A 34 8.12 -15.36 -0.89
N GLU A 35 8.60 -16.40 -1.59
CA GLU A 35 9.83 -16.35 -2.37
C GLU A 35 9.77 -15.32 -3.52
N ARG A 36 8.57 -15.04 -4.07
CA ARG A 36 8.37 -14.04 -5.13
C ARG A 36 8.71 -12.63 -4.66
N LEU A 37 8.68 -12.40 -3.34
CA LEU A 37 9.02 -11.14 -2.69
C LEU A 37 10.35 -11.18 -1.94
N SER A 38 11.20 -12.18 -2.17
CA SER A 38 12.48 -12.37 -1.47
C SER A 38 13.43 -11.15 -1.55
N SER A 39 13.36 -10.36 -2.62
CA SER A 39 14.15 -9.14 -2.81
C SER A 39 13.51 -7.88 -2.21
N PHE A 40 12.28 -7.98 -1.70
CA PHE A 40 11.54 -6.83 -1.18
C PHE A 40 11.98 -6.51 0.26
N LYS A 41 12.07 -5.22 0.53
CA LYS A 41 12.24 -4.67 1.88
C LYS A 41 10.87 -4.42 2.49
N PHE A 42 10.68 -4.85 3.74
CA PHE A 42 9.45 -4.63 4.48
C PHE A 42 9.62 -3.54 5.55
N SER A 43 8.57 -2.75 5.76
CA SER A 43 8.53 -1.70 6.79
C SER A 43 7.17 -1.71 7.50
N PRO A 44 7.12 -1.33 8.80
CA PRO A 44 5.84 -1.09 9.46
C PRO A 44 5.08 0.05 8.78
N GLY A 45 3.77 0.07 9.00
CA GLY A 45 2.96 1.22 8.64
C GLY A 45 3.46 2.50 9.33
N LYS A 46 3.56 3.61 8.59
CA LYS A 46 3.93 4.92 9.13
C LYS A 46 2.83 5.42 10.08
N ARG A 47 3.22 5.90 11.27
CA ARG A 47 2.30 6.54 12.23
C ARG A 47 2.40 8.05 12.06
N ARG A 48 1.27 8.74 11.95
CA ARG A 48 1.27 10.20 12.15
C ARG A 48 1.47 10.48 13.62
N THR A 49 2.52 11.23 13.97
CA THR A 49 2.77 11.71 15.34
C THR A 49 1.52 12.39 15.91
N GLY A 50 1.15 12.03 17.14
CA GLY A 50 0.01 12.62 17.87
C GLY A 50 -1.39 12.20 17.39
N ARG A 51 -1.52 11.22 16.48
CA ARG A 51 -2.83 10.72 16.02
C ARG A 51 -2.91 9.19 16.07
N ASN A 52 -4.15 8.69 16.13
CA ASN A 52 -4.48 7.27 15.95
C ASN A 52 -3.71 6.66 14.77
N PRO A 53 -3.26 5.38 14.86
CA PRO A 53 -2.43 4.77 13.83
C PRO A 53 -3.07 4.94 12.45
N MET A 54 -2.25 5.33 11.46
CA MET A 54 -2.72 5.33 10.08
C MET A 54 -3.14 3.90 9.74
N TYR A 55 -4.19 3.79 8.94
CA TYR A 55 -4.76 2.51 8.54
C TYR A 55 -3.79 1.58 7.77
N CYS A 56 -2.51 1.94 7.60
CA CYS A 56 -1.49 1.11 6.96
C CYS A 56 -0.99 0.04 7.94
N ALA A 57 -1.16 -1.22 7.59
CA ALA A 57 -0.74 -2.37 8.37
C ALA A 57 0.77 -2.60 8.22
N PHE A 58 1.23 -2.74 6.97
CA PHE A 58 2.64 -2.86 6.63
C PHE A 58 2.88 -2.34 5.22
N ALA A 59 4.16 -2.19 4.88
CA ALA A 59 4.63 -1.72 3.59
C ALA A 59 5.74 -2.65 3.05
N ALA A 60 5.83 -2.76 1.73
CA ALA A 60 6.84 -3.52 1.01
C ALA A 60 7.38 -2.70 -0.16
N THR A 61 8.66 -2.82 -0.48
CA THR A 61 9.24 -2.18 -1.67
C THR A 61 10.36 -3.01 -2.26
N SER A 62 10.46 -3.02 -3.58
CA SER A 62 11.61 -3.53 -4.33
C SER A 62 12.45 -2.39 -4.96
N PHE A 63 12.04 -1.15 -4.76
CA PHE A 63 12.76 0.01 -5.29
C PHE A 63 13.90 0.40 -4.35
N ALA A 64 14.97 0.96 -4.92
CA ALA A 64 16.07 1.50 -4.12
C ALA A 64 15.65 2.74 -3.33
N GLY A 65 14.66 3.48 -3.85
CA GLY A 65 14.11 4.70 -3.25
C GLY A 65 13.01 4.43 -2.21
N GLU A 66 12.21 5.47 -1.97
CA GLU A 66 11.26 5.53 -0.86
C GLU A 66 9.81 5.27 -1.30
N ASP A 67 9.62 4.60 -2.44
CA ASP A 67 8.32 4.29 -2.99
C ASP A 67 7.87 2.91 -2.50
N TYR A 68 6.73 2.85 -1.81
CA TYR A 68 6.30 1.61 -1.15
C TYR A 68 4.91 1.18 -1.61
N PHE A 69 4.75 -0.13 -1.73
CA PHE A 69 3.46 -0.78 -1.70
C PHE A 69 2.98 -0.92 -0.26
N ILE A 70 1.69 -0.72 -0.01
CA ILE A 70 1.11 -0.70 1.33
C ILE A 70 -0.13 -1.57 1.41
N LEU A 71 -0.22 -2.42 2.45
CA LEU A 71 -1.48 -3.03 2.84
C LEU A 71 -2.13 -2.12 3.88
N ARG A 72 -3.41 -1.79 3.69
CA ARG A 72 -4.14 -0.92 4.61
C ARG A 72 -5.59 -1.35 4.84
N LEU A 73 -6.11 -0.96 5.99
CA LEU A 73 -7.53 -1.05 6.32
C LEU A 73 -8.33 0.04 5.60
N VAL A 74 -9.55 -0.30 5.19
CA VAL A 74 -10.54 0.69 4.76
C VAL A 74 -11.32 1.18 5.98
N LYS A 75 -11.38 2.51 6.15
CA LYS A 75 -12.04 3.13 7.30
C LYS A 75 -13.54 2.76 7.30
N ARG A 76 -14.06 2.35 8.47
CA ARG A 76 -15.48 2.02 8.72
C ARG A 76 -16.03 0.80 7.96
N GLN A 77 -15.19 0.05 7.24
CA GLN A 77 -15.59 -1.18 6.56
C GLN A 77 -14.68 -2.30 7.09
N SER A 78 -15.21 -3.14 7.98
CA SER A 78 -14.47 -4.19 8.69
C SER A 78 -14.04 -5.33 7.76
N ASP A 79 -14.71 -5.50 6.63
CA ASP A 79 -14.49 -6.54 5.63
C ASP A 79 -13.67 -6.05 4.43
N LYS A 80 -13.13 -4.81 4.47
CA LYS A 80 -12.41 -4.23 3.34
C LYS A 80 -11.01 -3.78 3.68
N PHE A 81 -10.11 -4.15 2.77
CA PHE A 81 -8.71 -3.78 2.77
C PHE A 81 -8.41 -3.01 1.49
N SER A 82 -7.24 -2.43 1.44
CA SER A 82 -6.74 -1.80 0.23
C SER A 82 -5.26 -2.08 0.11
N ILE A 83 -4.83 -2.35 -1.11
CA ILE A 83 -3.44 -2.42 -1.50
C ILE A 83 -3.17 -1.10 -2.21
N GLY A 84 -2.10 -0.41 -1.84
CA GLY A 84 -1.79 0.88 -2.43
C GLY A 84 -0.32 1.04 -2.76
N PHE A 85 -0.04 2.04 -3.58
CA PHE A 85 1.31 2.46 -3.93
C PHE A 85 1.47 3.89 -3.48
N CYS A 86 2.39 4.11 -2.56
CA CYS A 86 2.64 5.37 -1.92
C CYS A 86 4.07 5.81 -2.29
N PRO A 87 4.22 6.73 -3.26
CA PRO A 87 5.52 7.29 -3.56
C PRO A 87 6.00 8.18 -2.41
N ASP A 88 7.31 8.14 -2.18
CA ASP A 88 8.03 8.78 -1.06
C ASP A 88 7.49 8.42 0.33
N TYR A 89 6.89 7.23 0.49
CA TYR A 89 6.39 6.73 1.76
C TYR A 89 7.41 6.78 2.90
N GLY A 90 8.67 6.41 2.65
CA GLY A 90 9.67 6.42 3.70
C GLY A 90 10.11 7.81 4.16
N LYS A 91 9.90 8.86 3.33
CA LYS A 91 10.21 10.26 3.65
C LYS A 91 9.11 10.95 4.48
N GLN A 92 7.95 10.31 4.70
CA GLN A 92 6.79 10.92 5.39
C GLN A 92 6.99 11.17 6.90
N ASP A 93 8.13 10.76 7.47
CA ASP A 93 8.42 10.92 8.90
C ASP A 93 9.07 12.26 9.26
N LYS A 94 9.54 13.05 8.29
CA LYS A 94 10.17 14.35 8.57
C LYS A 94 9.09 15.43 8.70
N LYS A 95 9.08 16.12 9.86
CA LYS A 95 8.43 17.42 10.05
C LYS A 95 9.19 18.45 9.20
N ASP A 96 8.97 18.47 7.90
CA ASP A 96 9.51 19.51 7.05
C ASP A 96 8.41 20.03 6.12
N ASP A 97 8.35 21.36 6.04
CA ASP A 97 7.36 22.17 5.34
C ASP A 97 7.39 22.04 3.81
N ASP A 98 8.09 21.05 3.25
CA ASP A 98 8.11 20.75 1.82
C ASP A 98 7.13 19.63 1.47
N ILE A 99 5.83 19.91 1.61
CA ILE A 99 4.77 19.05 1.08
C ILE A 99 4.67 19.12 -0.46
N LYS A 100 5.29 20.14 -1.08
CA LYS A 100 5.22 20.41 -2.53
C LYS A 100 5.87 19.31 -3.42
N PRO A 101 7.09 18.81 -3.16
CA PRO A 101 7.77 17.83 -4.01
C PRO A 101 6.99 16.51 -4.13
N PHE A 102 6.34 16.08 -3.04
CA PHE A 102 5.57 14.83 -3.01
C PHE A 102 4.33 14.86 -3.91
N ARG A 103 3.78 16.05 -4.19
CA ARG A 103 2.65 16.19 -5.12
C ARG A 103 3.11 16.13 -6.57
N GLU A 104 4.33 16.56 -6.87
CA GLU A 104 4.87 16.54 -8.24
C GLU A 104 5.24 15.14 -8.68
N ARG A 105 5.98 14.36 -7.88
CA ARG A 105 6.29 12.96 -8.18
C ARG A 105 5.02 12.14 -8.43
N ARG A 106 3.97 12.37 -7.64
CA ARG A 106 2.66 11.72 -7.83
C ARG A 106 2.00 12.11 -9.14
N LYS A 107 2.03 13.40 -9.51
CA LYS A 107 1.51 13.87 -10.80
C LYS A 107 2.27 13.28 -11.98
N GLN A 108 3.60 13.19 -11.88
CA GLN A 108 4.44 12.57 -12.92
C GLN A 108 4.08 11.10 -13.12
N ILE A 109 3.98 10.34 -12.02
CA ILE A 109 3.58 8.94 -12.09
C ILE A 109 2.15 8.80 -12.63
N GLU A 110 1.21 9.65 -12.20
CA GLU A 110 -0.16 9.63 -12.70
C GLU A 110 -0.22 9.91 -14.21
N GLN A 111 0.58 10.86 -14.70
CA GLN A 111 0.66 11.20 -16.11
C GLN A 111 1.24 10.04 -16.93
N ALA A 112 2.34 9.44 -16.47
CA ALA A 112 2.95 8.29 -17.13
C ALA A 112 2.01 7.08 -17.17
N ILE A 113 1.25 6.81 -16.09
CA ILE A 113 0.21 5.78 -16.07
C ILE A 113 -0.86 6.07 -17.15
N LYS A 114 -1.29 7.34 -17.30
CA LYS A 114 -2.26 7.74 -18.34
C LYS A 114 -1.72 7.54 -19.75
N GLU A 115 -0.44 7.77 -19.97
CA GLU A 115 0.23 7.55 -21.26
C GLU A 115 0.30 6.06 -21.60
N VAL A 116 0.77 5.23 -20.67
CA VAL A 116 0.76 3.76 -20.82
C VAL A 116 -0.66 3.25 -21.09
N LYS A 117 -1.67 3.82 -20.43
CA LYS A 117 -3.09 3.48 -20.66
C LYS A 117 -3.56 3.82 -22.08
N LYS A 118 -3.10 4.94 -22.65
CA LYS A 118 -3.42 5.33 -24.04
C LYS A 118 -2.75 4.39 -25.05
N GLU A 119 -1.51 4.02 -24.79
CA GLU A 119 -0.71 3.16 -25.69
C GLU A 119 -1.17 1.70 -25.65
N ASN A 120 -1.62 1.21 -24.50
CA ASN A 120 -2.00 -0.19 -24.31
C ASN A 120 -3.33 -0.33 -23.55
N PRO A 121 -4.48 -0.03 -24.17
CA PRO A 121 -5.78 -0.10 -23.52
C PRO A 121 -6.14 -1.52 -23.04
N LYS A 122 -5.55 -2.58 -23.60
CA LYS A 122 -5.77 -3.97 -23.15
C LYS A 122 -5.04 -4.34 -21.85
N ILE A 123 -4.01 -3.58 -21.43
CA ILE A 123 -3.35 -3.78 -20.12
C ILE A 123 -4.33 -3.49 -18.96
N LEU A 124 -5.37 -2.65 -19.21
CA LEU A 124 -6.43 -2.32 -18.25
C LEU A 124 -7.26 -3.52 -17.76
N ASN A 125 -7.33 -4.59 -18.55
CA ASN A 125 -8.17 -5.74 -18.21
C ASN A 125 -7.45 -6.77 -17.33
N LYS A 126 -6.13 -6.64 -17.13
CA LYS A 126 -5.33 -7.61 -16.36
C LYS A 126 -4.82 -7.03 -15.05
N VAL A 127 -4.41 -5.76 -15.05
CA VAL A 127 -3.81 -5.13 -13.88
C VAL A 127 -4.84 -4.16 -13.27
N PRO A 128 -5.20 -4.28 -11.98
CA PRO A 128 -6.07 -3.31 -11.32
C PRO A 128 -5.34 -1.98 -11.32
N PHE A 129 -5.77 -1.03 -12.16
CA PHE A 129 -5.02 0.21 -12.29
C PHE A 129 -5.08 0.99 -10.96
N PRO A 130 -3.94 1.53 -10.54
CA PRO A 130 -3.84 2.63 -9.57
C PRO A 130 -5.00 3.66 -9.63
N GLU A 131 -6.01 3.56 -8.76
CA GLU A 131 -7.15 4.51 -8.77
C GLU A 131 -6.90 5.75 -7.90
N THR A 132 -7.29 6.93 -8.39
CA THR A 132 -7.47 8.14 -7.59
C THR A 132 -8.70 8.01 -6.69
N ASP A 133 -8.82 8.82 -5.63
CA ASP A 133 -10.04 8.77 -4.81
C ASP A 133 -11.30 9.13 -5.62
N ALA A 134 -12.48 8.86 -5.05
CA ALA A 134 -13.78 9.10 -5.69
C ALA A 134 -14.04 10.57 -6.12
N LYS A 135 -13.15 11.51 -5.79
CA LYS A 135 -13.20 12.90 -6.22
C LYS A 135 -12.11 13.24 -7.24
N GLY A 136 -11.44 12.24 -7.82
CA GLY A 136 -10.32 12.41 -8.75
C GLY A 136 -9.07 12.98 -8.08
N ARG A 137 -8.96 12.91 -6.74
CA ARG A 137 -7.83 13.51 -6.00
C ARG A 137 -6.85 12.43 -5.59
N THR A 138 -5.58 12.66 -5.90
CA THR A 138 -4.43 11.94 -5.32
C THR A 138 -4.31 12.39 -3.86
N HIS A 139 -5.03 11.73 -2.95
CA HIS A 139 -5.03 12.10 -1.54
C HIS A 139 -3.59 12.06 -1.00
N ALA A 140 -3.21 13.05 -0.18
CA ALA A 140 -1.83 13.28 0.28
C ALA A 140 -1.13 12.07 0.98
N TYR A 141 -1.90 11.03 1.29
CA TYR A 141 -1.47 9.78 1.96
C TYR A 141 -2.04 8.51 1.30
N LYS A 142 -2.75 8.62 0.17
CA LYS A 142 -3.38 7.46 -0.47
C LYS A 142 -2.73 7.03 -1.78
N GLY A 143 -1.83 7.85 -2.35
CA GLY A 143 -1.19 7.52 -3.62
C GLY A 143 -2.20 6.92 -4.59
N PHE A 144 -1.95 5.69 -4.99
CA PHE A 144 -2.88 4.89 -5.76
C PHE A 144 -3.36 3.66 -4.99
N GLU A 145 -4.60 3.22 -5.19
CA GLU A 145 -5.20 2.14 -4.39
C GLU A 145 -6.05 1.19 -5.23
N ARG A 146 -5.98 -0.11 -4.90
CA ARG A 146 -6.95 -1.15 -5.23
C ARG A 146 -7.68 -1.55 -3.95
N LYS A 147 -9.00 -1.72 -4.01
CA LYS A 147 -9.80 -2.27 -2.89
C LYS A 147 -9.86 -3.79 -2.98
N VAL A 148 -9.55 -4.45 -1.87
CA VAL A 148 -9.78 -5.88 -1.69
C VAL A 148 -11.05 -6.01 -0.85
N ILE A 149 -12.11 -6.54 -1.45
CA ILE A 149 -13.44 -6.62 -0.86
C ILE A 149 -13.66 -8.03 -0.33
N LYS A 150 -13.95 -8.16 0.97
CA LYS A 150 -14.31 -9.43 1.62
C LYS A 150 -13.30 -10.58 1.41
N PRO A 151 -12.00 -10.40 1.72
CA PRO A 151 -11.12 -11.57 1.81
C PRO A 151 -11.67 -12.52 2.87
N LYS A 152 -11.78 -13.82 2.55
CA LYS A 152 -12.32 -14.81 3.49
C LYS A 152 -11.24 -15.24 4.49
N THR A 153 -10.00 -15.26 4.03
CA THR A 153 -8.83 -15.76 4.79
C THR A 153 -7.64 -14.79 4.74
N ALA A 154 -6.63 -15.05 5.56
CA ALA A 154 -5.39 -14.29 5.54
C ALA A 154 -4.55 -14.61 4.30
N GLU A 155 -4.70 -15.83 3.79
CA GLU A 155 -4.12 -16.40 2.58
C GLU A 155 -4.68 -15.70 1.35
N ASP A 156 -6.00 -15.53 1.25
CA ASP A 156 -6.64 -14.75 0.17
C ASP A 156 -6.07 -13.33 0.13
N LEU A 157 -5.97 -12.68 1.29
CA LEU A 157 -5.48 -11.31 1.38
C LEU A 157 -3.98 -11.22 1.07
N ALA A 158 -3.19 -12.24 1.44
CA ALA A 158 -1.78 -12.32 1.14
C ALA A 158 -1.54 -12.50 -0.36
N GLU A 159 -2.23 -13.44 -1.00
CA GLU A 159 -2.10 -13.69 -2.43
C GLU A 159 -2.52 -12.48 -3.25
N GLU A 160 -3.65 -11.85 -2.90
CA GLU A 160 -4.08 -10.61 -3.54
C GLU A 160 -3.06 -9.48 -3.39
N PHE A 161 -2.41 -9.37 -2.23
CA PHE A 161 -1.32 -8.42 -2.02
C PHE A 161 -0.14 -8.73 -2.92
N ILE A 162 0.34 -9.97 -2.95
CA ILE A 162 1.52 -10.39 -3.71
C ILE A 162 1.30 -10.18 -5.21
N ILE A 163 0.19 -10.68 -5.76
CA ILE A 163 -0.14 -10.52 -7.18
C ILE A 163 -0.19 -9.03 -7.55
N THR A 164 -0.94 -8.22 -6.78
CA THR A 164 -1.07 -6.79 -7.06
C THR A 164 0.30 -6.10 -7.04
N VAL A 165 1.13 -6.41 -6.05
CA VAL A 165 2.43 -5.76 -5.88
C VAL A 165 3.40 -6.15 -6.99
N LEU A 166 3.43 -7.39 -7.43
CA LEU A 166 4.27 -7.84 -8.53
C LEU A 166 3.83 -7.19 -9.86
N GLU A 167 2.54 -7.17 -10.13
CA GLU A 167 2.00 -6.50 -11.33
C GLU A 167 2.29 -5.01 -11.33
N TRP A 168 2.09 -4.35 -10.19
CA TRP A 168 2.36 -2.93 -10.06
C TRP A 168 3.86 -2.63 -10.09
N GLN A 169 4.72 -3.48 -9.53
CA GLN A 169 6.17 -3.35 -9.64
C GLN A 169 6.59 -3.32 -11.11
N GLU A 170 6.10 -4.25 -11.93
CA GLU A 170 6.43 -4.31 -13.36
C GLU A 170 5.92 -3.09 -14.14
N LEU A 171 4.75 -2.56 -13.76
CA LEU A 171 4.26 -1.29 -14.29
C LEU A 171 5.17 -0.12 -13.89
N PHE A 172 5.48 0.00 -12.61
CA PHE A 172 6.19 1.15 -12.06
C PHE A 172 7.66 1.18 -12.45
N LYS A 173 8.37 0.04 -12.58
CA LYS A 173 9.74 -0.01 -13.12
C LYS A 173 9.88 0.61 -14.52
N ARG A 174 8.79 0.71 -15.29
CA ARG A 174 8.79 1.35 -16.61
C ARG A 174 8.63 2.87 -16.52
N ILE A 175 8.22 3.37 -15.36
CA ILE A 175 7.79 4.74 -15.11
C ILE A 175 8.79 5.47 -14.18
N ILE A 176 9.37 4.76 -13.20
CA ILE A 176 10.29 5.28 -12.17
C ILE A 176 11.61 4.53 -12.18
#